data_AF-A0A0F9F6F3-F1
#
_entry.id   AF-A0A0F9F6F3-F1
#
_cell.length_a   1.000
_cell.length_b   1.000
_cell.length_c   1.000
_cell.angle_alpha   90.00
_cell.angle_beta   90.00
_cell.angle_gamma   90.00
#
_symmetry.space_group_name_H-M   'P 1'
#
loop_
_entity.id
_entity.type
_entity.pdbx_description
1 polymer ?
#
loop_
_entity_poly.entity_id
_entity_poly.type
_entity_poly.pdbx_seq_one_letter_code
_entity_poly.pdbx_strand_id
1 'polypeptide(L)'
;MRFLANDLTLTREECLELLVRPKTHIALDIETVSIENTLMLGIGIALSPDQGFYFFDTYDELLPEIFASTDVVVTHNGKFDIHIMRERGYQIADFEDTKMLAYSAGILEHSLVELSASILHKSCPSVTSQWRKPNSGNIAIDHRKMGGMCITHACNTFALWEKIPKTDLYWEIDKPSVELVIEMEKWGLLINQHTLTIVEQQTMEQVLPLEKELLEELEIENLGSNPQVAEALGRLGIVGTRKTKSAKESVSSDSLKPLNLPLTDKILKFRSLMKTLTTYVPAFRGKIDHNGRLHTNFGLTSTGRWNSSKPNLQNITRNEKFCMEEE
;
A
#
# COMPACT_ATOMS: atom_id res chain seq x y z
N MET A 1 -16.88 -28.74 -4.74
CA MET A 1 -15.49 -29.20 -4.88
C MET A 1 -14.69 -28.43 -3.84
N ARG A 2 -14.03 -29.14 -2.92
CA ARG A 2 -13.42 -28.53 -1.72
C ARG A 2 -12.22 -27.65 -2.08
N PHE A 3 -11.34 -28.21 -2.90
CA PHE A 3 -10.15 -27.57 -3.41
C PHE A 3 -9.85 -28.03 -4.84
N LEU A 4 -9.01 -27.28 -5.56
CA LEU A 4 -8.23 -27.74 -6.71
C LEU A 4 -6.86 -28.20 -6.23
N ALA A 5 -6.27 -29.17 -6.93
CA ALA A 5 -4.87 -29.55 -6.79
C ALA A 5 -4.21 -29.51 -8.18
N ASN A 6 -2.93 -29.14 -8.26
CA ASN A 6 -2.18 -29.17 -9.52
C ASN A 6 -1.63 -30.57 -9.85
N ASP A 7 -1.38 -31.40 -8.85
CA ASP A 7 -1.05 -32.81 -9.04
C ASP A 7 -2.32 -33.63 -9.26
N LEU A 8 -2.56 -34.01 -10.51
CA LEU A 8 -3.73 -34.78 -10.91
C LEU A 8 -3.54 -36.30 -10.73
N THR A 9 -2.36 -36.74 -10.27
CA THR A 9 -2.08 -38.16 -10.03
C THR A 9 -2.55 -38.63 -8.65
N LEU A 10 -2.73 -37.71 -7.71
CA LEU A 10 -3.19 -37.99 -6.36
C LEU A 10 -4.71 -38.17 -6.31
N THR A 11 -5.13 -39.15 -5.52
CA THR A 11 -6.52 -39.29 -5.09
C THR A 11 -6.90 -38.19 -4.11
N ARG A 12 -8.21 -38.00 -3.91
CA ARG A 12 -8.71 -37.00 -2.97
C ARG A 12 -8.29 -37.32 -1.53
N GLU A 13 -8.31 -38.59 -1.17
CA GLU A 13 -7.91 -39.08 0.14
C GLU A 13 -6.43 -38.79 0.41
N GLU A 14 -5.55 -39.06 -0.56
CA GLU A 14 -4.11 -38.72 -0.45
C GLU A 14 -3.90 -37.20 -0.33
N CYS A 15 -4.64 -36.39 -1.06
CA CYS A 15 -4.58 -34.92 -0.93
C CYS A 15 -4.96 -34.46 0.48
N LEU A 16 -6.01 -35.04 1.06
CA LEU A 16 -6.45 -34.69 2.42
C LEU A 16 -5.40 -35.06 3.46
N GLU A 17 -4.83 -36.26 3.37
CA GLU A 17 -3.76 -36.71 4.26
C GLU A 17 -2.52 -35.81 4.17
N LEU A 18 -2.14 -35.41 2.95
CA LEU A 18 -1.04 -34.49 2.73
C LEU A 18 -1.30 -33.12 3.33
N LEU A 19 -2.51 -32.58 3.19
CA LEU A 19 -2.86 -31.23 3.68
C LEU A 19 -2.76 -31.12 5.20
N VAL A 20 -3.29 -32.09 5.94
CA VAL A 20 -3.34 -32.06 7.43
C VAL A 20 -2.07 -32.55 8.10
N ARG A 21 -1.17 -33.22 7.36
CA ARG A 21 0.12 -33.64 7.91
C ARG A 21 0.91 -32.41 8.40
N PRO A 22 1.49 -32.43 9.60
CA PRO A 22 2.30 -31.33 10.11
C PRO A 22 3.45 -30.97 9.17
N LYS A 23 3.70 -29.68 9.00
CA LYS A 23 4.74 -29.14 8.12
C LYS A 23 5.50 -28.03 8.80
N THR A 24 6.79 -27.96 8.51
CA THR A 24 7.59 -26.82 8.95
C THR A 24 7.21 -25.57 8.17
N HIS A 25 7.02 -25.69 6.85
CA HIS A 25 6.70 -24.56 5.97
C HIS A 25 5.60 -24.93 4.99
N ILE A 26 4.72 -23.97 4.73
CA ILE A 26 3.85 -23.92 3.55
C ILE A 26 4.02 -22.57 2.88
N ALA A 27 3.68 -22.43 1.61
CA ALA A 27 3.54 -21.11 1.00
C ALA A 27 2.07 -20.76 0.79
N LEU A 28 1.75 -19.48 0.98
CA LEU A 28 0.41 -18.91 0.92
C LEU A 28 0.34 -17.87 -0.19
N ASP A 29 -0.79 -17.87 -0.88
CA ASP A 29 -1.27 -16.77 -1.72
C ASP A 29 -2.78 -16.63 -1.50
N ILE A 30 -3.31 -15.40 -1.50
CA ILE A 30 -4.75 -15.18 -1.38
C ILE A 30 -5.28 -14.33 -2.53
N GLU A 31 -6.47 -14.66 -2.98
CA GLU A 31 -7.16 -13.91 -4.03
C GLU A 31 -8.25 -13.04 -3.40
N THR A 32 -8.33 -11.77 -3.79
CA THR A 32 -9.29 -10.80 -3.26
C THR A 32 -10.00 -10.07 -4.39
N VAL A 33 -11.12 -9.40 -4.09
CA VAL A 33 -11.86 -8.60 -5.10
C VAL A 33 -10.98 -7.48 -5.67
N SER A 34 -10.23 -6.79 -4.80
CA SER A 34 -9.16 -5.87 -5.19
C SER A 34 -8.26 -5.56 -4.00
N ILE A 35 -7.22 -4.74 -4.22
CA ILE A 35 -6.36 -4.23 -3.15
C ILE A 35 -7.16 -3.35 -2.15
N GLU A 36 -8.24 -2.71 -2.59
CA GLU A 36 -9.13 -1.92 -1.74
C GLU A 36 -10.27 -2.73 -1.13
N ASN A 37 -10.75 -3.76 -1.83
CA ASN A 37 -11.79 -4.66 -1.35
C ASN A 37 -11.19 -6.03 -1.03
N THR A 38 -10.77 -6.16 0.23
CA THR A 38 -10.06 -7.34 0.77
C THR A 38 -10.97 -8.55 1.02
N LEU A 39 -12.20 -8.56 0.46
CA LEU A 39 -13.03 -9.75 0.44
C LEU A 39 -12.29 -10.87 -0.30
N MET A 40 -11.95 -11.94 0.43
CA MET A 40 -11.24 -13.09 -0.13
C MET A 40 -12.17 -13.90 -1.03
N LEU A 41 -11.63 -14.27 -2.19
CA LEU A 41 -12.26 -15.08 -3.22
C LEU A 41 -11.73 -16.52 -3.23
N GLY A 42 -10.56 -16.75 -2.64
CA GLY A 42 -9.99 -18.07 -2.42
C GLY A 42 -8.58 -18.00 -1.83
N ILE A 43 -8.06 -19.17 -1.44
CA ILE A 43 -6.77 -19.32 -0.77
C ILE A 43 -5.95 -20.38 -1.49
N GLY A 44 -4.75 -20.02 -1.92
CA GLY A 44 -3.74 -20.90 -2.47
C GLY A 44 -2.75 -21.34 -1.40
N ILE A 45 -2.50 -22.64 -1.31
CA ILE A 45 -1.52 -23.23 -0.39
C ILE A 45 -0.60 -24.14 -1.19
N ALA A 46 0.71 -23.91 -1.13
CA ALA A 46 1.70 -24.83 -1.66
C ALA A 46 2.43 -25.56 -0.54
N LEU A 47 2.54 -26.88 -0.68
CA LEU A 47 3.27 -27.75 0.24
C LEU A 47 4.72 -27.96 -0.23
N SER A 48 5.00 -27.66 -1.50
CA SER A 48 6.32 -27.71 -2.12
C SER A 48 6.33 -26.84 -3.40
N PRO A 49 7.50 -26.65 -4.05
CA PRO A 49 7.62 -25.92 -5.31
C PRO A 49 6.72 -26.39 -6.46
N ASP A 50 6.23 -27.62 -6.41
CA ASP A 50 5.46 -28.24 -7.49
C ASP A 50 4.13 -28.86 -7.00
N GLN A 51 3.82 -28.78 -5.71
CA GLN A 51 2.57 -29.30 -5.14
C GLN A 51 1.78 -28.19 -4.44
N GLY A 52 0.63 -27.84 -5.01
CA GLY A 52 -0.24 -26.80 -4.46
C GLY A 52 -1.72 -27.04 -4.66
N PHE A 53 -2.48 -26.36 -3.81
CA PHE A 53 -3.91 -26.51 -3.61
C PHE A 53 -4.57 -25.15 -3.63
N TYR A 54 -5.81 -25.09 -4.07
CA TYR A 54 -6.62 -23.87 -4.03
C TYR A 54 -8.00 -24.14 -3.46
N PHE A 55 -8.34 -23.44 -2.38
CA PHE A 55 -9.61 -23.50 -1.69
C PHE A 55 -10.54 -22.41 -2.21
N PHE A 56 -11.73 -22.82 -2.66
CA PHE A 56 -12.78 -21.90 -3.11
C PHE A 56 -13.54 -21.30 -1.93
N ASP A 57 -13.79 -22.13 -0.92
CA ASP A 57 -14.38 -21.69 0.34
C ASP A 57 -13.26 -21.24 1.27
N THR A 58 -13.27 -19.96 1.56
CA THR A 58 -12.27 -19.32 2.43
C THR A 58 -12.50 -19.58 3.91
N TYR A 59 -13.54 -20.35 4.26
CA TYR A 59 -13.87 -20.85 5.60
C TYR A 59 -13.90 -22.37 5.66
N ASP A 60 -13.29 -23.05 4.69
CA ASP A 60 -13.20 -24.51 4.68
C ASP A 60 -12.59 -25.03 5.99
N GLU A 61 -13.25 -26.00 6.63
CA GLU A 61 -12.90 -26.54 7.96
C GLU A 61 -11.47 -27.14 8.03
N LEU A 62 -10.81 -27.43 6.91
CA LEU A 62 -9.40 -27.87 6.91
C LEU A 62 -8.42 -26.72 7.11
N LEU A 63 -8.77 -25.50 6.69
CA LEU A 63 -7.84 -24.38 6.72
C LEU A 63 -7.32 -24.11 8.14
N PRO A 64 -8.16 -24.05 9.19
CA PRO A 64 -7.66 -23.92 10.56
C PRO A 64 -6.67 -25.02 10.97
N GLU A 65 -6.91 -26.27 10.58
CA GLU A 65 -6.03 -27.40 10.90
C GLU A 65 -4.69 -27.30 10.14
N ILE A 66 -4.72 -26.92 8.86
CA ILE A 66 -3.51 -26.71 8.06
C ILE A 66 -2.64 -25.62 8.68
N PHE A 67 -3.20 -24.46 9.03
CA PHE A 67 -2.43 -23.38 9.64
C PHE A 67 -1.97 -23.72 11.06
N ALA A 68 -2.79 -24.40 11.87
CA ALA A 68 -2.41 -24.82 13.21
C ALA A 68 -1.32 -25.91 13.24
N SER A 69 -1.18 -26.69 12.15
CA SER A 69 -0.15 -27.73 11.99
C SER A 69 1.07 -27.27 11.18
N THR A 70 1.18 -25.96 10.94
CA THR A 70 2.28 -25.35 10.19
C THR A 70 3.10 -24.42 11.08
N ASP A 71 4.41 -24.58 11.12
CA ASP A 71 5.28 -23.71 11.92
C ASP A 71 5.42 -22.31 11.29
N VAL A 72 5.67 -22.24 9.97
CA VAL A 72 5.94 -20.99 9.24
C VAL A 72 5.14 -20.92 7.93
N VAL A 73 4.49 -19.79 7.68
CA VAL A 73 3.83 -19.49 6.40
C VAL A 73 4.73 -18.61 5.54
N VAL A 74 5.14 -19.10 4.39
CA VAL A 74 5.91 -18.36 3.39
C VAL A 74 4.96 -17.58 2.47
N THR A 75 5.28 -16.34 2.19
CA THR A 75 4.45 -15.42 1.40
C THR A 75 5.29 -14.67 0.37
N HIS A 76 4.63 -13.96 -0.53
CA HIS A 76 5.26 -12.94 -1.36
C HIS A 76 4.51 -11.63 -1.16
N ASN A 77 5.17 -10.62 -0.57
CA ASN A 77 4.50 -9.40 -0.12
C ASN A 77 3.43 -9.67 0.96
N GLY A 78 3.77 -10.53 1.93
CA GLY A 78 2.89 -11.10 2.93
C GLY A 78 2.24 -10.13 3.89
N LYS A 79 2.71 -8.88 3.98
CA LYS A 79 2.03 -7.83 4.77
C LYS A 79 0.53 -7.76 4.45
N PHE A 80 0.16 -7.90 3.17
CA PHE A 80 -1.23 -7.91 2.74
C PHE A 80 -1.95 -9.20 3.17
N ASP A 81 -1.39 -10.36 2.84
CA ASP A 81 -2.04 -11.66 3.06
C ASP A 81 -2.18 -11.98 4.55
N ILE A 82 -1.10 -11.79 5.31
CA ILE A 82 -1.05 -12.09 6.75
C ILE A 82 -2.02 -11.21 7.53
N HIS A 83 -2.09 -9.92 7.22
CA HIS A 83 -3.05 -9.01 7.84
C HIS A 83 -4.48 -9.51 7.63
N ILE A 84 -4.84 -9.80 6.38
CA ILE A 84 -6.17 -10.25 5.99
C ILE A 84 -6.54 -11.61 6.61
N MET A 85 -5.59 -12.54 6.69
CA MET A 85 -5.80 -13.85 7.30
C MET A 85 -6.01 -13.74 8.81
N ARG A 86 -5.18 -12.95 9.50
CA ARG A 86 -5.30 -12.73 10.96
C ARG A 86 -6.60 -12.02 11.33
N GLU A 87 -7.07 -11.04 10.55
CA GLU A 87 -8.37 -10.39 10.76
C GLU A 87 -9.54 -11.37 10.68
N ARG A 88 -9.41 -12.44 9.88
CA ARG A 88 -10.41 -13.52 9.78
C ARG A 88 -10.25 -14.62 10.82
N GLY A 89 -9.32 -14.47 11.76
CA GLY A 89 -9.15 -15.39 12.88
C GLY A 89 -8.22 -16.58 12.61
N TYR A 90 -7.55 -16.62 11.44
CA TYR A 90 -6.53 -17.64 11.18
C TYR A 90 -5.31 -17.42 12.06
N GLN A 91 -4.88 -18.49 12.73
CA GLN A 91 -3.70 -18.50 13.59
C GLN A 91 -2.47 -18.79 12.74
N ILE A 92 -1.74 -17.73 12.37
CA ILE A 92 -0.45 -17.85 11.69
C ILE A 92 0.64 -17.56 12.72
N ALA A 93 1.34 -18.61 13.15
CA ALA A 93 2.33 -18.54 14.23
C ALA A 93 3.55 -17.69 13.84
N ASP A 94 4.07 -17.91 12.64
CA ASP A 94 5.18 -17.14 12.07
C ASP A 94 5.04 -17.08 10.54
N PHE A 95 5.67 -16.09 9.92
CA PHE A 95 5.70 -15.97 8.46
C PHE A 95 7.05 -15.51 7.93
N GLU A 96 7.28 -15.82 6.65
CA GLU A 96 8.42 -15.32 5.89
C GLU A 96 7.95 -14.70 4.58
N ASP A 97 8.69 -13.70 4.08
CA ASP A 97 8.31 -12.96 2.88
C ASP A 97 9.44 -12.98 1.85
N THR A 98 9.19 -13.63 0.71
CA THR A 98 10.14 -13.76 -0.39
C THR A 98 10.53 -12.43 -1.03
N LYS A 99 9.64 -11.43 -1.03
CA LYS A 99 9.96 -10.09 -1.51
C LYS A 99 10.97 -9.42 -0.58
N MET A 100 10.80 -9.59 0.73
CA MET A 100 11.73 -9.07 1.72
C MET A 100 13.05 -9.83 1.72
N LEU A 101 13.03 -11.16 1.58
CA LEU A 101 14.24 -11.97 1.39
C LEU A 101 15.05 -11.49 0.18
N ALA A 102 14.40 -11.26 -0.96
CA ALA A 102 15.05 -10.75 -2.16
C ALA A 102 15.67 -9.36 -1.91
N TYR A 103 14.91 -8.47 -1.26
CA TYR A 103 15.36 -7.14 -0.88
C TYR A 103 16.62 -7.20 0.02
N SER A 104 16.60 -7.96 1.10
CA SER A 104 17.72 -8.09 2.04
C SER A 104 18.95 -8.77 1.41
N ALA A 105 18.74 -9.56 0.36
CA ALA A 105 19.82 -10.17 -0.43
C ALA A 105 20.39 -9.23 -1.51
N GLY A 106 19.88 -8.00 -1.64
CA GLY A 106 20.34 -7.02 -2.63
C GLY A 106 19.84 -7.28 -4.05
N ILE A 107 18.78 -8.08 -4.22
CA ILE A 107 18.15 -8.35 -5.51
C ILE A 107 17.27 -7.15 -5.88
N LEU A 108 17.43 -6.64 -7.12
CA LEU A 108 16.74 -5.44 -7.59
C LEU A 108 15.31 -5.72 -8.05
N GLU A 109 15.03 -6.93 -8.52
CA GLU A 109 13.70 -7.40 -8.83
C GLU A 109 12.89 -7.60 -7.53
N HIS A 110 11.61 -7.22 -7.56
CA HIS A 110 10.79 -7.25 -6.35
C HIS A 110 9.42 -7.89 -6.55
N SER A 111 8.95 -8.04 -7.79
CA SER A 111 7.69 -8.71 -8.06
C SER A 111 7.88 -10.22 -8.19
N LEU A 112 6.85 -10.99 -7.82
CA LEU A 112 6.81 -12.43 -8.01
C LEU A 112 7.09 -12.83 -9.46
N VAL A 113 6.60 -12.04 -10.42
CA VAL A 113 6.78 -12.29 -11.86
C VAL A 113 8.24 -12.15 -12.26
N GLU A 114 8.89 -11.04 -11.88
CA GLU A 114 10.29 -10.80 -12.21
C GLU A 114 11.21 -11.81 -11.52
N LEU A 115 10.99 -12.08 -10.22
CA LEU A 115 11.78 -13.04 -9.45
C LEU A 115 11.62 -14.47 -9.96
N SER A 116 10.40 -14.88 -10.31
CA SER A 116 10.16 -16.21 -10.89
C SER A 116 10.90 -16.37 -12.23
N ALA A 117 10.92 -15.33 -13.06
CA ALA A 117 11.62 -15.36 -14.34
C ALA A 117 13.15 -15.37 -14.16
N SER A 118 13.68 -14.52 -13.28
CA SER A 118 15.12 -14.35 -13.11
C SER A 118 15.78 -15.47 -12.30
N ILE A 119 15.14 -15.97 -11.24
CA ILE A 119 15.70 -16.95 -10.30
C ILE A 119 15.24 -18.38 -10.62
N LEU A 120 13.96 -18.57 -10.93
CA LEU A 120 13.40 -19.92 -11.16
C LEU A 120 13.39 -20.31 -12.64
N HIS A 121 13.55 -19.34 -13.55
CA HIS A 121 13.32 -19.51 -14.98
C HIS A 121 11.93 -20.09 -15.30
N LYS A 122 10.93 -19.77 -14.44
CA LYS A 122 9.53 -20.21 -14.57
C LYS A 122 8.66 -19.03 -15.04
N SER A 123 7.64 -19.34 -15.83
CA SER A 123 6.58 -18.38 -16.14
C SER A 123 5.73 -18.13 -14.90
N CYS A 124 5.36 -16.87 -14.66
CA CYS A 124 4.45 -16.50 -13.59
C CYS A 124 3.37 -15.57 -14.18
N PRO A 125 2.09 -15.98 -14.15
CA PRO A 125 1.01 -15.13 -14.67
C PRO A 125 0.85 -13.86 -13.83
N SER A 126 0.54 -12.73 -14.48
CA SER A 126 0.24 -11.47 -13.77
C SER A 126 -1.22 -11.42 -13.32
N VAL A 127 -1.47 -11.01 -12.09
CA VAL A 127 -2.82 -10.78 -11.52
C VAL A 127 -3.65 -9.81 -12.37
N THR A 128 -3.01 -8.80 -12.98
CA THR A 128 -3.71 -7.81 -13.84
C THR A 128 -4.33 -8.41 -15.10
N SER A 129 -3.89 -9.60 -15.52
CA SER A 129 -4.48 -10.30 -16.66
C SER A 129 -5.88 -10.86 -16.37
N GLN A 130 -6.25 -11.01 -15.09
CA GLN A 130 -7.57 -11.49 -14.65
C GLN A 130 -8.67 -10.44 -14.80
N TRP A 131 -8.36 -9.16 -14.56
CA TRP A 131 -9.34 -8.08 -14.37
C TRP A 131 -9.63 -7.28 -15.65
N ARG A 132 -9.20 -7.78 -16.82
CA ARG A 132 -9.18 -6.99 -18.06
C ARG A 132 -10.55 -6.91 -18.75
N LYS A 133 -11.53 -6.23 -18.13
CA LYS A 133 -12.60 -5.44 -18.78
C LYS A 133 -13.19 -4.41 -17.79
N PRO A 134 -12.75 -3.14 -17.79
CA PRO A 134 -13.25 -2.11 -16.88
C PRO A 134 -14.74 -1.76 -17.08
N ASN A 135 -15.34 -2.15 -18.22
CA ASN A 135 -16.66 -1.67 -18.66
C ASN A 135 -17.73 -2.77 -18.77
N SER A 136 -17.49 -3.98 -18.27
CA SER A 136 -18.52 -5.02 -18.20
C SER A 136 -18.90 -5.25 -16.74
N GLY A 137 -20.11 -4.85 -16.37
CA GLY A 137 -20.70 -5.18 -15.07
C GLY A 137 -20.56 -6.68 -14.76
N ASN A 138 -20.26 -6.99 -13.50
CA ASN A 138 -20.01 -8.32 -12.95
C ASN A 138 -19.27 -9.26 -13.89
N ILE A 139 -17.93 -9.15 -13.91
CA ILE A 139 -17.08 -10.23 -14.41
C ILE A 139 -17.39 -11.47 -13.57
N ALA A 140 -18.06 -12.46 -14.15
CA ALA A 140 -18.15 -13.78 -13.55
C ALA A 140 -16.71 -14.32 -13.44
N ILE A 141 -16.21 -14.46 -12.21
CA ILE A 141 -14.85 -14.93 -11.95
C ILE A 141 -14.76 -16.40 -12.38
N ASP A 142 -13.86 -16.71 -13.31
CA ASP A 142 -13.52 -18.09 -13.67
C ASP A 142 -12.63 -18.67 -12.58
N HIS A 143 -13.26 -19.23 -11.55
CA HIS A 143 -12.54 -19.77 -10.38
C HIS A 143 -11.55 -20.89 -10.73
N ARG A 144 -11.71 -21.58 -11.86
CA ARG A 144 -10.73 -22.60 -12.28
C ARG A 144 -9.44 -21.93 -12.78
N LYS A 145 -9.55 -20.87 -13.57
CA LYS A 145 -8.38 -20.09 -14.01
C LYS A 145 -7.72 -19.37 -12.85
N MET A 146 -8.52 -18.74 -11.99
CA MET A 146 -8.02 -18.08 -10.78
C MET A 146 -7.30 -19.08 -9.87
N GLY A 147 -7.91 -20.23 -9.60
CA GLY A 147 -7.29 -21.26 -8.76
C GLY A 147 -5.99 -21.81 -9.33
N GLY A 148 -5.90 -22.07 -10.64
CA GLY A 148 -4.63 -22.50 -11.26
C GLY A 148 -3.54 -21.43 -11.18
N MET A 149 -3.92 -20.15 -11.30
CA MET A 149 -3.01 -19.02 -11.15
C MET A 149 -2.50 -18.89 -9.71
N CYS A 150 -3.40 -18.91 -8.74
CA CYS A 150 -3.11 -18.82 -7.31
C CYS A 150 -2.22 -19.99 -6.84
N ILE A 151 -2.48 -21.22 -7.31
CA ILE A 151 -1.57 -22.36 -7.06
C ILE A 151 -0.17 -22.08 -7.63
N THR A 152 -0.09 -21.54 -8.85
CA THR A 152 1.20 -21.20 -9.47
C THR A 152 1.95 -20.15 -8.63
N HIS A 153 1.24 -19.15 -8.10
CA HIS A 153 1.83 -18.12 -7.26
C HIS A 153 2.34 -18.70 -5.94
N ALA A 154 1.53 -19.48 -5.23
CA ALA A 154 1.96 -20.15 -3.99
C ALA A 154 3.18 -21.07 -4.22
N CYS A 155 3.17 -21.88 -5.30
CA CYS A 155 4.28 -22.76 -5.64
C CYS A 155 5.56 -21.99 -5.99
N ASN A 156 5.45 -20.91 -6.77
CA ASN A 156 6.60 -20.06 -7.10
C ASN A 156 7.13 -19.33 -5.86
N THR A 157 6.26 -18.89 -4.97
CA THR A 157 6.63 -18.33 -3.66
C THR A 157 7.44 -19.33 -2.85
N PHE A 158 6.98 -20.59 -2.75
CA PHE A 158 7.75 -21.65 -2.06
C PHE A 158 9.13 -21.87 -2.72
N ALA A 159 9.16 -22.00 -4.04
CA ALA A 159 10.40 -22.23 -4.79
C ALA A 159 11.40 -21.06 -4.65
N LEU A 160 10.91 -19.82 -4.65
CA LEU A 160 11.73 -18.63 -4.41
C LEU A 160 12.29 -18.63 -2.99
N TRP A 161 11.48 -18.98 -2.00
CA TRP A 161 11.94 -19.07 -0.61
C TRP A 161 13.08 -20.07 -0.45
N GLU A 162 13.04 -21.21 -1.12
CA GLU A 162 14.15 -22.19 -1.09
C GLU A 162 15.44 -21.65 -1.75
N LYS A 163 15.31 -20.78 -2.76
CA LYS A 163 16.43 -20.32 -3.60
C LYS A 163 17.06 -19.01 -3.16
N ILE A 164 16.27 -18.10 -2.57
CA ILE A 164 16.76 -16.78 -2.18
C ILE A 164 17.62 -16.92 -0.91
N PRO A 165 18.83 -16.32 -0.89
CA PRO A 165 19.67 -16.30 0.30
C PRO A 165 18.95 -15.64 1.48
N LYS A 166 18.96 -16.31 2.63
CA LYS A 166 18.43 -15.78 3.90
C LYS A 166 19.59 -15.09 4.63
N THR A 167 19.59 -13.77 4.62
CA THR A 167 20.67 -12.97 5.22
C THR A 167 20.37 -12.61 6.68
N ASP A 168 21.41 -12.27 7.46
CA ASP A 168 21.21 -11.80 8.84
C ASP A 168 20.35 -10.52 8.87
N LEU A 169 20.50 -9.64 7.86
CA LEU A 169 19.68 -8.44 7.70
C LEU A 169 18.18 -8.77 7.63
N TYR A 170 17.82 -9.85 6.92
CA TYR A 170 16.44 -10.30 6.84
C TYR A 170 15.91 -10.70 8.22
N TRP A 171 16.65 -11.52 8.94
CA TRP A 171 16.23 -12.07 10.23
C TRP A 171 16.20 -11.04 11.35
N GLU A 172 17.20 -10.16 11.39
CA GLU A 172 17.39 -9.22 12.50
C GLU A 172 16.62 -7.91 12.31
N ILE A 173 16.36 -7.49 11.06
CA ILE A 173 15.77 -6.17 10.77
C ILE A 173 14.50 -6.30 9.95
N ASP A 174 14.57 -6.87 8.75
CA ASP A 174 13.47 -6.73 7.78
C ASP A 174 12.22 -7.52 8.18
N LYS A 175 12.35 -8.80 8.54
CA LYS A 175 11.22 -9.63 8.99
C LYS A 175 10.55 -9.04 10.25
N PRO A 176 11.28 -8.72 11.35
CA PRO A 176 10.68 -8.08 12.52
C PRO A 176 10.00 -6.73 12.20
N SER A 177 10.55 -5.97 11.25
CA SER A 177 9.97 -4.69 10.83
C SER A 177 8.62 -4.86 10.13
N VAL A 178 8.45 -5.88 9.29
CA VAL A 178 7.15 -6.16 8.64
C VAL A 178 6.09 -6.54 9.67
N GLU A 179 6.42 -7.40 10.63
CA GLU A 179 5.51 -7.79 11.72
C GLU A 179 5.06 -6.56 12.54
N LEU A 180 6.01 -5.70 12.92
CA LEU A 180 5.70 -4.45 13.61
C LEU A 180 4.78 -3.54 12.78
N VAL A 181 5.03 -3.42 11.48
CA VAL A 181 4.21 -2.60 10.59
C VAL A 181 2.79 -3.14 10.49
N ILE A 182 2.58 -4.46 10.38
CA ILE A 182 1.23 -5.06 10.36
C ILE A 182 0.46 -4.66 11.63
N GLU A 183 1.08 -4.76 12.79
CA GLU A 183 0.45 -4.37 14.06
C GLU A 183 0.23 -2.86 14.15
N MET A 184 1.13 -2.03 13.65
CA MET A 184 0.94 -0.57 13.57
C MET A 184 -0.24 -0.19 12.67
N GLU A 185 -0.39 -0.84 11.52
CA GLU A 185 -1.51 -0.61 10.59
C GLU A 185 -2.84 -1.02 11.23
N LYS A 186 -2.88 -2.19 11.86
CA LYS A 186 -4.03 -2.70 12.58
C LYS A 186 -4.41 -1.80 13.77
N TRP A 187 -3.42 -1.34 14.53
CA TRP A 187 -3.65 -0.47 15.67
C TRP A 187 -4.12 0.90 15.20
N GLY A 188 -3.56 1.48 14.14
CA GLY A 188 -3.92 2.81 13.64
C GLY A 188 -3.59 3.96 14.59
N LEU A 189 -3.92 5.19 14.21
CA LEU A 189 -3.59 6.42 14.96
C LEU A 189 -4.84 7.06 15.52
N LEU A 190 -4.92 7.29 16.83
CA LEU A 190 -6.07 7.98 17.42
C LEU A 190 -6.10 9.44 16.97
N ILE A 191 -7.20 9.87 16.37
CA ILE A 191 -7.39 11.24 15.91
C ILE A 191 -8.46 11.93 16.77
N ASN A 192 -8.10 13.08 17.35
CA ASN A 192 -9.08 13.93 18.01
C ASN A 192 -9.92 14.66 16.96
N GLN A 193 -11.16 14.20 16.78
CA GLN A 193 -12.10 14.73 15.79
C GLN A 193 -12.53 16.18 16.08
N HIS A 194 -12.57 16.57 17.36
CA HIS A 194 -12.88 17.93 17.77
C HIS A 194 -11.77 18.88 17.35
N THR A 195 -10.51 18.52 17.66
CA THR A 195 -9.34 19.29 17.20
C THR A 195 -9.29 19.38 15.68
N LEU A 196 -9.60 18.30 14.95
CA LEU A 196 -9.64 18.32 13.49
C LEU A 196 -10.67 19.33 12.94
N THR A 197 -11.82 19.45 13.61
CA THR A 197 -12.86 20.42 13.26
C THR A 197 -12.44 21.86 13.55
N ILE A 198 -11.78 22.10 14.68
CA ILE A 198 -11.22 23.42 15.01
C ILE A 198 -10.19 23.83 13.96
N VAL A 199 -9.24 22.94 13.63
CA VAL A 199 -8.21 23.20 12.63
C VAL A 199 -8.84 23.53 11.28
N GLU A 200 -9.87 22.80 10.87
CA GLU A 200 -10.61 23.07 9.64
C GLU A 200 -11.24 24.47 9.65
N GLN A 201 -11.97 24.84 10.71
CA GLN A 201 -12.62 26.14 10.84
C GLN A 201 -11.63 27.30 10.84
N GLN A 202 -10.59 27.24 11.68
CA GLN A 202 -9.56 28.27 11.76
C GLN A 202 -8.78 28.42 10.45
N THR A 203 -8.55 27.31 9.73
CA THR A 203 -7.89 27.35 8.41
C THR A 203 -8.79 28.02 7.39
N MET A 204 -10.11 27.78 7.42
CA MET A 204 -11.07 28.47 6.55
C MET A 204 -11.12 29.98 6.82
N GLU A 205 -11.15 30.39 8.09
CA GLU A 205 -11.16 31.81 8.48
C GLU A 205 -9.92 32.57 7.97
N GLN A 206 -8.77 31.90 7.90
CA GLN A 206 -7.55 32.50 7.36
C GLN A 206 -7.47 32.47 5.83
N VAL A 207 -7.95 31.39 5.19
CA VAL A 207 -7.76 31.20 3.76
C VAL A 207 -8.66 32.11 2.92
N LEU A 208 -9.90 32.34 3.33
CA LEU A 208 -10.88 33.12 2.58
C LEU A 208 -10.46 34.59 2.33
N PRO A 209 -10.06 35.37 3.36
CA PRO A 209 -9.60 36.74 3.12
C PRO A 209 -8.30 36.78 2.32
N LEU A 210 -7.37 35.85 2.58
CA LEU A 210 -6.10 35.76 1.86
C LEU A 210 -6.29 35.40 0.38
N GLU A 211 -7.24 34.51 0.08
CA GLU A 211 -7.60 34.15 -1.29
C GLU A 211 -8.12 35.38 -2.04
N LYS A 212 -9.06 36.11 -1.44
CA LYS A 212 -9.62 37.33 -2.04
C LYS A 212 -8.53 38.37 -2.30
N GLU A 213 -7.69 38.65 -1.31
CA GLU A 213 -6.57 39.59 -1.42
C GLU A 213 -5.62 39.22 -2.57
N LEU A 214 -5.23 37.94 -2.66
CA LEU A 214 -4.31 37.46 -3.67
C LEU A 214 -4.93 37.44 -5.09
N LEU A 215 -6.21 37.12 -5.23
CA LEU A 215 -6.91 37.18 -6.52
C LEU A 215 -6.96 38.62 -7.06
N GLU A 216 -7.23 39.59 -6.17
CA GLU A 216 -7.22 41.02 -6.49
C GLU A 216 -5.79 41.52 -6.80
N GLU A 217 -4.80 41.21 -5.96
CA GLU A 217 -3.40 41.65 -6.12
C GLU A 217 -2.73 41.08 -7.38
N LEU A 218 -3.09 39.86 -7.80
CA LEU A 218 -2.54 39.20 -8.99
C LEU A 218 -3.37 39.42 -10.27
N GLU A 219 -4.60 39.92 -10.15
CA GLU A 219 -5.57 40.03 -11.24
C GLU A 219 -5.77 38.69 -11.98
N ILE A 220 -6.12 37.64 -11.23
CA ILE A 220 -6.40 36.29 -11.76
C ILE A 220 -7.68 35.72 -11.16
N GLU A 221 -8.21 34.66 -11.77
CA GLU A 221 -9.45 34.02 -11.32
C GLU A 221 -9.22 32.78 -10.44
N ASN A 222 -8.04 32.14 -10.54
CA ASN A 222 -7.79 30.87 -9.87
C ASN A 222 -6.35 30.73 -9.35
N LEU A 223 -6.16 30.87 -8.04
CA LEU A 223 -4.87 30.69 -7.34
C LEU A 223 -4.37 29.25 -7.30
N GLY A 224 -5.25 28.27 -7.52
CA GLY A 224 -4.87 26.87 -7.72
C GLY A 224 -4.20 26.60 -9.07
N SER A 225 -4.32 27.52 -10.04
CA SER A 225 -3.73 27.40 -11.36
C SER A 225 -2.28 27.91 -11.39
N ASN A 226 -1.32 26.98 -11.33
CA ASN A 226 0.10 27.32 -11.47
C ASN A 226 0.42 28.17 -12.72
N PRO A 227 -0.17 27.92 -13.90
CA PRO A 227 0.01 28.80 -15.06
C PRO A 227 -0.46 30.24 -14.84
N GLN A 228 -1.64 30.45 -14.26
CA GLN A 228 -2.16 31.81 -14.01
C GLN A 228 -1.27 32.56 -13.00
N VAL A 229 -0.87 31.89 -11.92
CA VAL A 229 0.03 32.48 -10.92
C VAL A 229 1.40 32.82 -11.53
N ALA A 230 1.95 31.94 -12.38
CA ALA A 230 3.23 32.20 -13.04
C ALA A 230 3.16 33.39 -14.00
N GLU A 231 2.06 33.52 -14.75
CA GLU A 231 1.83 34.64 -15.65
C GLU A 231 1.71 35.96 -14.88
N ALA A 232 0.91 35.98 -13.81
CA ALA A 232 0.72 37.16 -12.97
C ALA A 232 2.02 37.64 -12.31
N LEU A 233 2.81 36.73 -11.72
CA LEU A 233 4.12 37.07 -11.17
C LEU A 233 5.07 37.61 -12.25
N GLY A 234 5.01 37.05 -13.47
CA GLY A 234 5.76 37.56 -14.62
C GLY A 234 5.41 38.99 -14.99
N ARG A 235 4.11 39.37 -14.96
CA ARG A 235 3.67 40.76 -15.19
C ARG A 235 4.24 41.73 -14.15
N LEU A 236 4.44 41.26 -12.91
CA LEU A 236 5.03 42.00 -11.80
C LEU A 236 6.57 41.96 -11.79
N GLY A 237 7.21 41.32 -12.77
CA GLY A 237 8.67 41.17 -12.84
C GLY A 237 9.25 40.19 -11.82
N ILE A 238 8.42 39.38 -11.17
CA ILE A 238 8.83 38.39 -10.17
C ILE A 238 9.03 37.04 -10.87
N VAL A 239 10.26 36.54 -10.87
CA VAL A 239 10.64 35.30 -11.55
C VAL A 239 11.11 34.28 -10.53
N GLY A 240 10.62 33.04 -10.65
CA GLY A 240 11.02 31.92 -9.81
C GLY A 240 12.51 31.57 -9.98
N THR A 241 13.10 30.96 -8.95
CA THR A 241 14.51 30.53 -9.02
C THR A 241 14.74 29.28 -9.86
N ARG A 242 13.66 28.60 -10.27
CA ARG A 242 13.72 27.33 -11.00
C ARG A 242 12.77 27.33 -12.20
N LYS A 243 13.10 26.50 -13.18
CA LYS A 243 12.23 26.19 -14.32
C LYS A 243 11.67 24.78 -14.20
N THR A 244 10.48 24.58 -14.77
CA THR A 244 9.88 23.26 -14.94
C THR A 244 10.61 22.45 -16.02
N LYS A 245 10.30 21.16 -16.14
CA LYS A 245 10.82 20.31 -17.24
C LYS A 245 10.49 20.84 -18.64
N SER A 246 9.40 21.61 -18.77
CA SER A 246 9.00 22.27 -20.01
C SER A 246 9.59 23.69 -20.17
N ALA A 247 10.65 24.00 -19.41
CA ALA A 247 11.39 25.26 -19.44
C ALA A 247 10.56 26.53 -19.09
N LYS A 248 9.38 26.37 -18.49
CA LYS A 248 8.56 27.47 -17.97
C LYS A 248 9.00 27.86 -16.57
N GLU A 249 8.77 29.10 -16.17
CA GLU A 249 9.05 29.54 -14.80
C GLU A 249 8.23 28.71 -13.80
N SER A 250 8.92 28.18 -12.78
CA SER A 250 8.28 27.38 -11.75
C SER A 250 7.74 28.30 -10.65
N VAL A 251 6.51 28.03 -10.24
CA VAL A 251 5.90 28.62 -9.05
C VAL A 251 5.86 27.63 -7.89
N SER A 252 6.66 26.55 -7.91
CA SER A 252 6.72 25.60 -6.80
C SER A 252 7.22 26.23 -5.50
N SER A 253 6.99 25.56 -4.36
CA SER A 253 7.50 26.03 -3.07
C SER A 253 9.01 26.26 -3.09
N ASP A 254 9.78 25.32 -3.64
CA ASP A 254 11.24 25.43 -3.78
C ASP A 254 11.70 26.54 -4.73
N SER A 255 10.82 27.00 -5.63
CA SER A 255 11.13 28.08 -6.58
C SER A 255 10.86 29.45 -5.98
N LEU A 256 9.75 29.59 -5.23
CA LEU A 256 9.29 30.85 -4.66
C LEU A 256 9.90 31.17 -3.28
N LYS A 257 10.09 30.16 -2.40
CA LYS A 257 10.64 30.36 -1.05
C LYS A 257 11.95 31.16 -1.03
N PRO A 258 12.94 30.90 -1.92
CA PRO A 258 14.19 31.64 -1.90
C PRO A 258 14.07 33.12 -2.26
N LEU A 259 12.96 33.55 -2.86
CA LEU A 259 12.75 34.95 -3.26
C LEU A 259 12.53 35.86 -2.04
N ASN A 260 11.95 35.33 -0.95
CA ASN A 260 11.72 36.05 0.30
C ASN A 260 10.99 37.40 0.09
N LEU A 261 9.97 37.39 -0.77
CA LEU A 261 9.14 38.55 -1.09
C LEU A 261 7.76 38.41 -0.43
N PRO A 262 7.15 39.51 0.06
CA PRO A 262 5.85 39.47 0.73
C PRO A 262 4.76 38.74 -0.09
N LEU A 263 4.65 39.04 -1.39
CA LEU A 263 3.66 38.41 -2.27
C LEU A 263 3.91 36.91 -2.44
N THR A 264 5.16 36.48 -2.59
CA THR A 264 5.48 35.05 -2.72
C THR A 264 5.20 34.29 -1.43
N ASP A 265 5.44 34.92 -0.28
CA ASP A 265 5.16 34.34 1.03
C ASP A 265 3.65 34.19 1.27
N LYS A 266 2.84 35.20 0.88
CA LYS A 266 1.37 35.10 0.88
C LYS A 266 0.88 33.93 0.02
N ILE A 267 1.38 33.77 -1.21
CA ILE A 267 1.02 32.66 -2.11
C ILE A 267 1.37 31.31 -1.48
N LEU A 268 2.55 31.20 -0.86
CA LEU A 268 2.98 29.97 -0.19
C LEU A 268 2.10 29.66 1.03
N LYS A 269 1.75 30.67 1.83
CA LYS A 269 0.82 30.55 2.95
C LYS A 269 -0.55 30.07 2.48
N PHE A 270 -1.12 30.70 1.46
CA PHE A 270 -2.39 30.30 0.85
C PHE A 270 -2.38 28.83 0.42
N ARG A 271 -1.34 28.40 -0.31
CA ARG A 271 -1.23 27.01 -0.78
C ARG A 271 -1.08 26.01 0.35
N SER A 272 -0.38 26.38 1.44
CA SER A 272 -0.32 25.55 2.64
C SER A 272 -1.71 25.37 3.26
N LEU A 273 -2.42 26.47 3.53
CA LEU A 273 -3.77 26.45 4.11
C LEU A 273 -4.74 25.62 3.24
N MET A 274 -4.72 25.84 1.93
CA MET A 274 -5.52 25.07 0.98
C MET A 274 -5.17 23.59 0.99
N LYS A 275 -3.89 23.22 1.11
CA LYS A 275 -3.49 21.81 1.22
C LYS A 275 -4.03 21.16 2.50
N THR A 276 -4.06 21.90 3.60
CA THR A 276 -4.72 21.45 4.84
C THR A 276 -6.21 21.16 4.63
N LEU A 277 -6.95 22.09 4.03
CA LEU A 277 -8.38 21.94 3.79
C LEU A 277 -8.75 20.88 2.74
N THR A 278 -7.96 20.75 1.68
CA THR A 278 -8.33 19.92 0.52
C THR A 278 -7.65 18.55 0.52
N THR A 279 -6.49 18.42 1.16
CA THR A 279 -5.71 17.18 1.16
C THR A 279 -5.75 16.50 2.52
N TYR A 280 -5.37 17.19 3.61
CA TYR A 280 -5.20 16.53 4.90
C TYR A 280 -6.52 16.28 5.63
N VAL A 281 -7.35 17.32 5.84
CA VAL A 281 -8.62 17.20 6.56
C VAL A 281 -9.54 16.16 5.92
N PRO A 282 -9.81 16.17 4.60
CA PRO A 282 -10.69 15.20 3.98
C PRO A 282 -10.10 13.78 4.02
N ALA A 283 -8.79 13.64 3.82
CA ALA A 283 -8.14 12.33 3.84
C ALA A 283 -8.17 11.70 5.24
N PHE A 284 -8.13 12.49 6.30
CA PHE A 284 -8.26 11.99 7.67
C PHE A 284 -9.71 11.63 7.95
N ARG A 285 -10.67 12.54 7.70
CA ARG A 285 -12.10 12.28 7.93
C ARG A 285 -12.61 11.04 7.19
N GLY A 286 -12.18 10.83 5.94
CA GLY A 286 -12.62 9.70 5.12
C GLY A 286 -11.99 8.34 5.46
N LYS A 287 -11.06 8.28 6.42
CA LYS A 287 -10.27 7.08 6.76
C LYS A 287 -10.23 6.76 8.26
N ILE A 288 -10.99 7.50 9.05
CA ILE A 288 -11.14 7.22 10.48
C ILE A 288 -12.19 6.11 10.65
N ASP A 289 -11.85 5.11 11.45
CA ASP A 289 -12.76 4.03 11.83
C ASP A 289 -13.78 4.47 12.90
N HIS A 290 -14.66 3.55 13.29
CA HIS A 290 -15.68 3.79 14.31
C HIS A 290 -15.10 4.08 15.71
N ASN A 291 -13.84 3.73 15.96
CA ASN A 291 -13.13 3.99 17.22
C ASN A 291 -12.32 5.29 17.19
N GLY A 292 -12.44 6.10 16.14
CA GLY A 292 -11.70 7.36 16.00
C GLY A 292 -10.25 7.18 15.55
N ARG A 293 -9.90 6.03 14.97
CA ARG A 293 -8.54 5.68 14.57
C ARG A 293 -8.35 5.76 13.07
N LEU A 294 -7.26 6.40 12.66
CA LEU A 294 -6.83 6.53 11.27
C LEU A 294 -5.86 5.40 10.92
N HIS A 295 -6.17 4.65 9.88
CA HIS A 295 -5.32 3.58 9.38
C HIS A 295 -4.62 4.03 8.10
N THR A 296 -3.29 3.91 8.07
CA THR A 296 -2.44 4.23 6.90
C THR A 296 -1.82 2.93 6.38
N ASN A 297 -1.48 2.91 5.09
CA ASN A 297 -0.77 1.80 4.49
C ASN A 297 0.71 2.16 4.36
N PHE A 298 1.56 1.44 5.07
CA PHE A 298 3.00 1.49 4.95
C PHE A 298 3.51 0.61 3.82
N GLY A 299 4.53 1.08 3.11
CA GLY A 299 5.22 0.32 2.09
C GLY A 299 6.71 0.62 2.08
N LEU A 300 7.53 -0.35 1.73
CA LEU A 300 8.97 -0.15 1.65
C LEU A 300 9.35 0.52 0.32
N THR A 301 10.21 1.53 0.36
CA THR A 301 10.83 2.12 -0.84
C THR A 301 12.02 1.28 -1.29
N SER A 302 12.46 1.47 -2.54
CA SER A 302 13.72 0.87 -3.04
C SER A 302 14.95 1.26 -2.22
N THR A 303 14.89 2.36 -1.48
CA THR A 303 15.96 2.83 -0.57
C THR A 303 15.85 2.28 0.86
N GLY A 304 14.90 1.36 1.13
CA GLY A 304 14.71 0.76 2.45
C GLY A 304 13.96 1.62 3.46
N ARG A 305 13.41 2.76 3.04
CA ARG A 305 12.61 3.60 3.93
C ARG A 305 11.15 3.18 3.85
N TRP A 306 10.48 3.15 5.00
CA TRP A 306 9.02 3.06 5.01
C TRP A 306 8.41 4.35 4.47
N ASN A 307 7.45 4.20 3.57
CA ASN A 307 6.55 5.26 3.13
C ASN A 307 5.15 4.98 3.67
N SER A 308 4.28 5.99 3.62
CA SER A 308 2.87 5.88 4.05
C SER A 308 1.95 6.35 2.94
N SER A 309 0.78 5.72 2.82
CA SER A 309 -0.23 6.07 1.81
C SER A 309 -1.64 5.86 2.34
N LYS A 310 -2.62 6.56 1.73
CA LYS A 310 -4.06 6.44 2.04
C LYS A 310 -4.41 6.54 3.55
N PRO A 311 -4.01 7.59 4.29
CA PRO A 311 -3.35 8.82 3.81
C PRO A 311 -1.82 8.78 3.93
N ASN A 312 -1.14 9.65 3.18
CA ASN A 312 0.31 9.80 3.28
C ASN A 312 0.66 10.76 4.44
N LEU A 313 1.11 10.19 5.55
CA LEU A 313 1.50 10.89 6.77
C LEU A 313 2.84 11.62 6.63
N GLN A 314 3.74 11.16 5.77
CA GLN A 314 5.03 11.83 5.54
C GLN A 314 4.88 13.21 4.92
N ASN A 315 3.75 13.44 4.24
CA ASN A 315 3.46 14.72 3.63
C ASN A 315 2.95 15.76 4.63
N ILE A 316 2.59 15.40 5.87
CA ILE A 316 2.15 16.38 6.89
C ILE A 316 3.27 17.39 7.10
N THR A 317 2.96 18.68 6.98
CA THR A 317 3.96 19.75 7.02
C THR A 317 4.59 19.82 8.42
N ARG A 318 5.93 19.85 8.50
CA ARG A 318 6.69 19.79 9.77
C ARG A 318 6.83 21.13 10.49
N ASN A 319 6.68 22.25 9.77
CA ASN A 319 7.08 23.58 10.24
C ASN A 319 5.93 24.60 10.27
N GLU A 320 4.70 24.17 10.02
CA GLU A 320 3.54 25.01 10.13
C GLU A 320 2.85 24.54 11.40
N LYS A 321 2.97 25.32 12.49
CA LYS A 321 2.06 25.14 13.62
C LYS A 321 0.66 25.18 13.00
N PHE A 322 -0.05 24.06 12.93
CA PHE A 322 -1.50 24.08 12.81
C PHE A 322 -1.94 25.08 13.85
N CYS A 323 -2.68 26.12 13.46
CA CYS A 323 -2.87 27.34 14.22
C CYS A 323 -3.61 27.10 15.55
N MET A 324 -2.94 26.43 16.47
CA MET A 324 -3.28 26.33 17.86
C MET A 324 -2.47 27.46 18.47
N GLU A 325 -3.11 28.61 18.66
CA GLU A 325 -2.61 29.53 19.67
C GLU A 325 -2.55 28.73 20.97
N GLU A 326 -1.36 28.60 21.55
CA GLU A 326 -1.17 28.02 22.86
C GLU A 326 -1.88 28.96 23.85
N GLU A 327 -3.05 28.56 24.35
CA GLU A 327 -3.61 29.11 25.60
C GLU A 327 -2.73 28.73 26.79
#